data_AF-A0A5A9P149-F1
#
_entry.id   AF-A0A5A9P149-F1
#
_cell.length_a   1.000
_cell.length_b   1.000
_cell.length_c   1.000
_cell.angle_alpha   90.00
_cell.angle_beta   90.00
_cell.angle_gamma   90.00
#
_symmetry.space_group_name_H-M   'P 1'
#
loop_
_entity.id
_entity.type
_entity.pdbx_description
1 polymer ?
#
loop_
_entity_poly.entity_id
_entity_poly.type
_entity_poly.pdbx_seq_one_letter_code
_entity_poly.pdbx_strand_id
1 'polypeptide(L)'
;MAVISLCLSMSAGLLSVLCVLSVCSACYISNCPIGGKRALQDFPARQCMSCGPDDRGRCFGPSICCGEGMGCLMGSPETLHCLEEDFLPSPCEVGGKVCGYEGRCAAPGVCCDSDGCSLDQSCAYTDGDGTTAGHQDLLLKLLHLTNHAHPYRPHQ
;
A
#
# COMPACT_ATOMS: atom_id res chain seq x y z
N MET A 1 -20.62 -6.25 68.22
CA MET A 1 -19.34 -5.87 67.58
C MET A 1 -18.90 -6.86 66.50
N ALA A 2 -18.97 -8.19 66.72
CA ALA A 2 -18.64 -9.19 65.69
C ALA A 2 -19.47 -9.08 64.40
N VAL A 3 -20.79 -8.88 64.48
CA VAL A 3 -21.68 -8.76 63.31
C VAL A 3 -21.34 -7.54 62.43
N ILE A 4 -20.98 -6.42 63.06
CA ILE A 4 -20.55 -5.19 62.37
C ILE A 4 -19.22 -5.44 61.65
N SER A 5 -18.30 -6.17 62.31
CA SER A 5 -17.01 -6.54 61.73
C SER A 5 -17.13 -7.53 60.56
N LEU A 6 -18.07 -8.49 60.63
CA LEU A 6 -18.37 -9.40 59.51
C LEU A 6 -19.03 -8.64 58.34
N CYS A 7 -19.99 -7.73 58.61
CA CYS A 7 -20.62 -6.92 57.57
C CYS A 7 -19.61 -5.98 56.87
N LEU A 8 -18.66 -5.40 57.62
CA LEU A 8 -17.55 -4.60 57.08
C LEU A 8 -16.60 -5.44 56.22
N SER A 9 -16.35 -6.70 56.61
CA SER A 9 -15.48 -7.60 55.83
C SER A 9 -16.15 -8.09 54.53
N MET A 10 -17.46 -8.38 54.57
CA MET A 10 -18.25 -8.78 53.39
C MET A 10 -18.42 -7.62 52.41
N SER A 11 -18.66 -6.40 52.89
CA SER A 11 -18.75 -5.22 52.01
C SER A 11 -17.40 -4.85 51.40
N ALA A 12 -16.30 -4.95 52.15
CA ALA A 12 -14.95 -4.75 51.63
C ALA A 12 -14.57 -5.78 50.55
N GLY A 13 -14.95 -7.06 50.74
CA GLY A 13 -14.75 -8.10 49.73
C GLY A 13 -15.54 -7.84 48.45
N LEU A 14 -16.80 -7.42 48.57
CA LEU A 14 -17.64 -7.09 47.42
C LEU A 14 -17.11 -5.86 46.66
N LEU A 15 -16.70 -4.81 47.38
CA LEU A 15 -16.07 -3.61 46.80
C LEU A 15 -14.76 -3.95 46.06
N SER A 16 -13.93 -4.84 46.63
CA SER A 16 -12.70 -5.33 45.98
C SER A 16 -12.99 -6.03 44.65
N VAL A 17 -13.92 -6.99 44.63
CA VAL A 17 -14.29 -7.73 43.42
C VAL A 17 -14.86 -6.80 42.35
N LEU A 18 -15.71 -5.84 42.72
CA LEU A 18 -16.26 -4.85 41.80
C LEU A 18 -15.18 -3.92 41.22
N CYS A 19 -14.21 -3.48 42.03
CA CYS A 19 -13.06 -2.71 41.55
C CYS A 19 -12.21 -3.51 40.55
N VAL A 20 -11.92 -4.79 40.83
CA VAL A 20 -11.15 -5.66 39.92
C VAL A 20 -11.90 -5.85 38.61
N LEU A 21 -13.21 -6.13 38.64
CA LEU A 21 -14.03 -6.26 37.43
C LEU A 21 -14.08 -4.95 36.62
N SER A 22 -14.19 -3.80 37.29
CA SER A 22 -14.13 -2.49 36.63
C SER A 22 -12.79 -2.25 35.94
N VAL A 23 -11.68 -2.54 36.61
CA VAL A 23 -10.33 -2.39 36.02
C VAL A 23 -10.12 -3.37 34.86
N CYS A 24 -10.56 -4.62 34.99
CA CYS A 24 -10.51 -5.61 33.92
C CYS A 24 -11.35 -5.19 32.71
N SER A 25 -12.52 -4.58 32.92
CA SER A 25 -13.37 -4.07 31.82
C SER A 25 -12.75 -2.85 31.12
N ALA A 26 -12.06 -1.97 31.86
CA ALA A 26 -11.36 -0.82 31.28
C ALA A 26 -10.09 -1.22 30.51
N CYS A 27 -9.44 -2.32 30.89
CA CYS A 27 -8.32 -2.92 30.16
C CYS A 27 -8.76 -3.90 29.05
N TYR A 28 -10.05 -4.19 28.94
CA TYR A 28 -10.60 -5.02 27.87
C TYR A 28 -10.74 -4.17 26.60
N ILE A 29 -9.64 -4.11 25.83
CA ILE A 29 -9.61 -3.45 24.52
C ILE A 29 -10.60 -4.18 23.60
N SER A 30 -11.80 -3.62 23.49
CA SER A 30 -12.87 -4.13 22.62
C SER A 30 -12.70 -3.66 21.17
N ASN A 31 -11.94 -2.56 20.99
CA ASN A 31 -11.52 -2.04 19.70
C ASN A 31 -10.08 -2.46 19.43
N CYS A 32 -9.86 -3.77 19.22
CA CYS A 32 -8.61 -4.17 18.57
C CYS A 32 -8.63 -3.59 17.15
N PRO A 33 -7.60 -2.82 16.74
CA PRO A 33 -7.47 -2.44 15.35
C PRO A 33 -7.47 -3.70 14.50
N ILE A 34 -8.05 -3.58 13.31
CA ILE A 34 -8.11 -4.66 12.34
C ILE A 34 -6.65 -5.11 12.07
N GLY A 35 -6.36 -6.42 12.15
CA GLY A 35 -5.01 -6.94 11.89
C GLY A 35 -4.12 -7.28 13.10
N GLY A 36 -4.64 -7.86 14.18
CA GLY A 36 -3.80 -8.48 15.22
C GLY A 36 -2.84 -9.55 14.64
N LYS A 37 -1.77 -9.92 15.36
CA LYS A 37 -0.66 -10.80 14.89
C LYS A 37 -1.05 -12.15 14.24
N ARG A 38 -2.32 -12.57 14.39
CA ARG A 38 -2.88 -13.84 13.88
C ARG A 38 -3.94 -13.65 12.78
N ALA A 39 -4.33 -12.42 12.48
CA ALA A 39 -5.35 -12.11 11.47
C ALA A 39 -4.78 -12.03 10.05
N LEU A 40 -3.45 -11.92 9.89
CA LEU A 40 -2.80 -11.77 8.59
C LEU A 40 -2.80 -13.07 7.75
N GLN A 41 -2.98 -14.23 8.37
CA GLN A 41 -2.45 -15.47 7.79
C GLN A 41 -3.37 -16.20 6.82
N ASP A 42 -4.58 -15.70 6.52
CA ASP A 42 -5.55 -16.42 5.68
C ASP A 42 -6.34 -15.54 4.69
N PHE A 43 -5.78 -14.40 4.29
CA PHE A 43 -6.37 -13.63 3.19
C PHE A 43 -5.65 -13.98 1.89
N PRO A 44 -6.35 -14.52 0.87
CA PRO A 44 -5.78 -14.63 -0.46
C PRO A 44 -5.41 -13.23 -0.96
N ALA A 45 -4.19 -13.09 -1.49
CA ALA A 45 -3.70 -11.81 -2.02
C ALA A 45 -4.63 -11.35 -3.15
N ARG A 46 -5.35 -10.24 -2.92
CA ARG A 46 -6.24 -9.64 -3.92
C ARG A 46 -5.46 -8.67 -4.80
N GLN A 47 -5.99 -8.35 -5.98
CA GLN A 47 -5.45 -7.21 -6.74
C GLN A 47 -5.86 -5.91 -6.05
N CYS A 48 -4.94 -4.94 -6.04
CA CYS A 48 -5.26 -3.59 -5.56
C CYS A 48 -6.37 -2.95 -6.40
N MET A 49 -7.09 -2.00 -5.82
CA MET A 49 -8.22 -1.32 -6.48
C MET A 49 -7.85 -0.72 -7.84
N SER A 50 -8.84 -0.65 -8.72
CA SER A 50 -8.70 0.07 -9.99
C SER A 50 -8.71 1.58 -9.75
N CYS A 51 -8.07 2.32 -10.64
CA CYS A 51 -8.00 3.77 -10.57
C CYS A 51 -7.80 4.38 -11.97
N GLY A 52 -7.89 5.71 -12.05
CA GLY A 52 -7.66 6.43 -13.29
C GLY A 52 -8.83 6.37 -14.29
N PRO A 53 -8.66 6.95 -15.49
CA PRO A 53 -9.71 7.03 -16.49
C PRO A 53 -10.16 5.63 -16.93
N ASP A 54 -11.47 5.40 -16.89
CA ASP A 54 -12.13 4.12 -17.20
C ASP A 54 -11.58 2.91 -16.41
N ASP A 55 -11.12 3.10 -15.17
CA ASP A 55 -10.61 2.03 -14.30
C ASP A 55 -9.45 1.22 -14.92
N ARG A 56 -8.68 1.82 -15.84
CA ARG A 56 -7.60 1.16 -16.57
C ARG A 56 -6.31 1.04 -15.76
N GLY A 57 -6.19 1.76 -14.65
CA GLY A 57 -5.04 1.74 -13.75
C GLY A 57 -5.25 0.88 -12.52
N ARG A 58 -4.17 0.72 -11.74
CA ARG A 58 -4.15 0.09 -10.43
C ARG A 58 -3.39 0.97 -9.44
N CYS A 59 -3.82 0.91 -8.18
CA CYS A 59 -3.16 1.62 -7.09
C CYS A 59 -1.85 0.95 -6.70
N PHE A 60 -0.73 1.69 -6.81
CA PHE A 60 0.59 1.25 -6.34
C PHE A 60 0.92 1.82 -4.95
N GLY A 61 0.26 2.90 -4.55
CA GLY A 61 0.36 3.53 -3.25
C GLY A 61 -0.78 4.53 -3.04
N PRO A 62 -0.89 5.17 -1.86
CA PRO A 62 -2.02 6.02 -1.47
C PRO A 62 -2.25 7.22 -2.40
N SER A 63 -1.23 7.64 -3.15
CA SER A 63 -1.30 8.74 -4.10
C SER A 63 -0.77 8.40 -5.48
N ILE A 64 -0.64 7.10 -5.82
CA ILE A 64 0.00 6.60 -7.04
C ILE A 64 -0.95 5.65 -7.78
N CYS A 65 -1.34 6.03 -8.98
CA CYS A 65 -2.16 5.22 -9.88
C CYS A 65 -1.43 5.00 -11.20
N CYS A 66 -1.26 3.74 -11.64
CA CYS A 66 -0.56 3.44 -12.88
C CYS A 66 -1.29 2.41 -13.74
N GLY A 67 -1.13 2.52 -15.06
CA GLY A 67 -1.59 1.52 -16.01
C GLY A 67 -0.81 1.57 -17.32
N GLU A 68 -0.65 0.41 -17.97
CA GLU A 68 0.21 0.25 -19.15
C GLU A 68 -0.09 1.24 -20.30
N GLY A 69 -1.37 1.58 -20.51
CA GLY A 69 -1.81 2.50 -21.56
C GLY A 69 -1.98 3.96 -21.14
N MET A 70 -1.92 4.28 -19.84
CA MET A 70 -2.13 5.63 -19.31
C MET A 70 -0.90 6.24 -18.63
N GLY A 71 0.15 5.44 -18.41
CA GLY A 71 1.30 5.85 -17.63
C GLY A 71 0.98 5.85 -16.14
N CYS A 72 1.60 6.77 -15.39
CA CYS A 72 1.41 6.92 -13.96
C CYS A 72 0.93 8.34 -13.61
N LEU A 73 -0.10 8.40 -12.79
CA LEU A 73 -0.63 9.60 -12.17
C LEU A 73 -0.18 9.60 -10.71
N MET A 74 0.38 10.72 -10.25
CA MET A 74 0.84 10.90 -8.87
C MET A 74 0.27 12.19 -8.31
N GLY A 75 -0.32 12.13 -7.11
CA GLY A 75 -0.89 13.29 -6.42
C GLY A 75 -2.03 14.00 -7.18
N SER A 76 -2.74 13.28 -8.06
CA SER A 76 -3.87 13.81 -8.82
C SER A 76 -5.20 13.44 -8.14
N PRO A 77 -6.32 14.12 -8.43
CA PRO A 77 -7.60 13.77 -7.81
C PRO A 77 -8.05 12.34 -8.15
N GLU A 78 -7.60 11.79 -9.28
CA GLU A 78 -7.84 10.40 -9.68
C GLU A 78 -7.11 9.39 -8.78
N THR A 79 -6.07 9.80 -8.04
CA THR A 79 -5.35 8.93 -7.10
C THR A 79 -5.95 8.93 -5.70
N LEU A 80 -6.93 9.81 -5.40
CA LEU A 80 -7.58 9.85 -4.09
C LEU A 80 -8.27 8.52 -3.75
N HIS A 81 -8.78 7.80 -4.75
CA HIS A 81 -9.39 6.49 -4.53
C HIS A 81 -8.40 5.44 -4.00
N CYS A 82 -7.09 5.63 -4.25
CA CYS A 82 -6.07 4.74 -3.73
C CYS A 82 -5.84 4.89 -2.22
N LEU A 83 -6.25 6.01 -1.61
CA LEU A 83 -6.23 6.17 -0.15
C LEU A 83 -7.15 5.18 0.55
N GLU A 84 -8.23 4.72 -0.10
CA GLU A 84 -9.10 3.71 0.47
C GLU A 84 -8.39 2.37 0.70
N GLU A 85 -7.27 2.08 0.01
CA GLU A 85 -6.53 0.83 0.26
C GLU A 85 -5.90 0.78 1.64
N ASP A 86 -5.48 1.92 2.21
CA ASP A 86 -4.86 1.98 3.54
C ASP A 86 -5.84 1.59 4.66
N PHE A 87 -7.14 1.68 4.39
CA PHE A 87 -8.19 1.34 5.34
C PHE A 87 -8.70 -0.09 5.19
N LEU A 88 -8.27 -0.82 4.16
CA LEU A 88 -8.75 -2.17 3.91
C LEU A 88 -7.90 -3.19 4.69
N PRO A 89 -8.54 -4.10 5.46
CA PRO A 89 -7.84 -5.07 6.30
C PRO A 89 -7.07 -6.14 5.52
N SER A 90 -7.43 -6.37 4.25
CA SER A 90 -6.86 -7.41 3.41
C SER A 90 -5.74 -6.85 2.54
N PRO A 91 -4.56 -7.49 2.54
CA PRO A 91 -3.44 -7.07 1.72
C PRO A 91 -3.78 -7.22 0.24
N CYS A 92 -3.30 -6.27 -0.57
CA CYS A 92 -3.41 -6.33 -2.01
C CYS A 92 -2.02 -6.40 -2.65
N GLU A 93 -1.95 -6.95 -3.86
CA GLU A 93 -0.77 -6.91 -4.71
C GLU A 93 -1.08 -6.30 -6.07
N VAL A 94 -0.14 -5.52 -6.59
CA VAL A 94 -0.15 -5.03 -7.97
C VAL A 94 0.51 -6.04 -8.89
N GLY A 95 0.02 -6.18 -10.12
CA GLY A 95 0.65 -7.04 -11.13
C GLY A 95 1.99 -6.50 -11.62
N GLY A 96 2.57 -7.19 -12.62
CA GLY A 96 3.77 -6.73 -13.30
C GLY A 96 5.05 -7.40 -12.82
N LYS A 97 6.11 -7.21 -13.62
CA LYS A 97 7.45 -7.73 -13.35
C LYS A 97 8.11 -6.94 -12.21
N VAL A 98 8.86 -7.62 -11.35
CA VAL A 98 9.66 -6.98 -10.29
C VAL A 98 10.78 -6.11 -10.87
N CYS A 99 11.00 -4.97 -10.24
CA CYS A 99 12.06 -4.01 -10.59
C CYS A 99 12.56 -3.31 -9.30
N GLY A 100 13.80 -2.84 -9.29
CA GLY A 100 14.39 -2.23 -8.09
C GLY A 100 14.45 -3.18 -6.88
N TYR A 101 14.24 -2.64 -5.68
CA TYR A 101 14.28 -3.38 -4.42
C TYR A 101 12.92 -3.98 -4.05
N GLU A 102 11.86 -3.17 -4.07
CA GLU A 102 10.47 -3.57 -3.73
C GLU A 102 9.46 -3.10 -4.79
N GLY A 103 9.93 -2.69 -5.97
CA GLY A 103 9.10 -2.11 -7.02
C GLY A 103 8.52 -3.14 -7.99
N ARG A 104 7.47 -2.73 -8.69
CA ARG A 104 6.93 -3.46 -9.85
C ARG A 104 6.76 -2.51 -11.04
N CYS A 105 6.95 -3.07 -12.23
CA CYS A 105 6.79 -2.33 -13.48
C CYS A 105 5.33 -1.93 -13.66
N ALA A 106 5.07 -0.63 -13.58
CA ALA A 106 3.72 -0.08 -13.53
C ALA A 106 3.24 0.44 -14.90
N ALA A 107 4.20 0.85 -15.73
CA ALA A 107 4.03 1.26 -17.11
C ALA A 107 5.34 1.03 -17.89
N PRO A 108 5.34 1.13 -19.24
CA PRO A 108 6.54 0.92 -20.04
C PRO A 108 7.68 1.85 -19.63
N GLY A 109 8.77 1.25 -19.13
CA GLY A 109 9.96 1.97 -18.66
C GLY A 109 9.82 2.62 -17.28
N VAL A 110 8.75 2.35 -16.52
CA VAL A 110 8.48 2.94 -15.21
C VAL A 110 8.36 1.84 -14.14
N CYS A 111 9.20 1.94 -13.12
CA CYS A 111 9.18 1.11 -11.93
C CYS A 111 8.57 1.90 -10.76
N CYS A 112 7.56 1.35 -10.09
CA CYS A 112 6.92 2.01 -8.94
C CYS A 112 6.90 1.09 -7.72
N ASP A 113 7.07 1.70 -6.56
CA ASP A 113 6.77 1.13 -5.24
C ASP A 113 5.68 1.94 -4.54
N SER A 114 5.44 1.71 -3.25
CA SER A 114 4.43 2.42 -2.46
C SER A 114 4.72 3.91 -2.28
N ASP A 115 5.98 4.31 -2.42
CA ASP A 115 6.47 5.64 -2.06
C ASP A 115 6.66 6.51 -3.30
N GLY A 116 6.96 5.92 -4.46
CA GLY A 116 7.11 6.65 -5.70
C GLY A 116 7.42 5.80 -6.93
N CYS A 117 7.67 6.50 -8.03
CA CYS A 117 8.00 5.91 -9.31
C CYS A 117 9.34 6.45 -9.84
N SER A 118 10.10 5.61 -10.50
CA SER A 118 11.34 5.95 -11.19
C SER A 118 11.39 5.31 -12.57
N LEU A 119 12.21 5.87 -13.46
CA LEU A 119 12.43 5.28 -14.77
C LEU A 119 13.39 4.08 -14.64
N ASP A 120 12.97 2.93 -15.16
CA ASP A 120 13.77 1.72 -15.19
C ASP A 120 13.66 1.03 -16.55
N GLN A 121 14.82 0.85 -17.21
CA GLN A 121 14.93 0.17 -18.49
C GLN A 121 14.46 -1.29 -18.43
N SER A 122 14.51 -1.91 -17.24
CA SER A 122 14.02 -3.27 -17.00
C SER A 122 12.51 -3.41 -17.23
N CYS A 123 11.78 -2.29 -17.16
CA CYS A 123 10.34 -2.20 -17.39
C CYS A 123 9.98 -1.76 -18.81
N ALA A 124 10.96 -1.52 -19.69
CA ALA A 124 10.67 -1.24 -21.09
C ALA A 124 9.98 -2.44 -21.75
N TYR A 125 9.16 -2.20 -22.78
CA TYR A 125 8.55 -3.26 -23.59
C TYR A 125 9.62 -4.27 -23.96
N THR A 126 9.52 -5.43 -23.35
CA THR A 126 10.21 -6.63 -23.78
C THR A 126 9.09 -7.53 -24.22
N ASP A 127 8.82 -7.52 -25.53
CA ASP A 127 8.11 -8.62 -26.16
C ASP A 127 8.75 -9.89 -25.61
N GLY A 128 7.97 -10.68 -24.89
CA GLY A 128 8.40 -11.95 -24.37
C GLY A 128 8.57 -12.94 -25.51
N ASP A 129 9.63 -12.83 -26.30
CA ASP A 129 10.26 -13.94 -27.03
C ASP A 129 11.68 -13.54 -27.52
N GLY A 130 12.59 -14.50 -27.54
CA GLY A 130 14.04 -14.26 -27.52
C GLY A 130 14.73 -13.77 -28.80
N THR A 131 16.05 -13.61 -28.64
CA THR A 131 17.10 -13.59 -29.69
C THR A 131 17.54 -12.20 -30.20
N THR A 132 18.71 -11.78 -29.69
CA THR A 132 19.74 -10.92 -30.33
C THR A 132 19.26 -9.84 -31.31
N ALA A 133 18.93 -8.64 -30.81
CA ALA A 133 18.88 -7.41 -31.63
C ALA A 133 19.69 -6.27 -30.98
N GLY A 134 20.79 -6.61 -30.31
CA GLY A 134 21.65 -5.65 -29.62
C GLY A 134 22.70 -5.03 -30.54
N HIS A 135 22.34 -4.04 -31.37
CA HIS A 135 23.28 -2.98 -31.78
C HIS A 135 22.59 -1.79 -32.48
N GLN A 136 21.59 -2.04 -33.31
CA GLN A 136 20.99 -0.98 -34.16
C GLN A 136 19.96 -0.13 -33.41
N ASP A 137 19.28 -0.70 -32.41
CA ASP A 137 18.27 -0.02 -31.59
C ASP A 137 18.86 1.03 -30.64
N LEU A 138 20.12 0.83 -30.22
CA LEU A 138 20.81 1.72 -29.31
C LEU A 138 21.11 3.08 -29.95
N LEU A 139 21.32 3.09 -31.27
CA LEU A 139 21.62 4.29 -32.05
C LEU A 139 20.37 5.16 -32.25
N LEU A 140 19.20 4.54 -32.48
CA LEU A 140 17.90 5.22 -32.53
C LEU A 140 17.49 5.77 -31.15
N LYS A 141 17.75 5.02 -30.08
CA LYS A 141 17.48 5.48 -28.69
C LYS A 141 18.36 6.67 -28.30
N LEU A 142 19.63 6.69 -28.68
CA LEU A 142 20.52 7.83 -28.40
C LEU A 142 20.10 9.11 -29.14
N LEU A 143 19.58 9.01 -30.37
CA LEU A 143 19.09 10.16 -31.14
C LEU A 143 17.83 10.80 -30.50
N HIS A 144 16.96 10.00 -29.89
CA HIS A 144 15.78 10.52 -29.19
C HIS A 144 16.11 11.19 -27.85
N LEU A 145 17.14 10.73 -27.12
CA LEU A 145 17.55 11.36 -25.85
C LEU A 145 18.10 12.78 -26.05
N THR A 146 18.78 13.06 -27.16
CA THR A 146 19.30 14.42 -27.44
C THR A 146 18.23 15.46 -27.73
N ASN A 147 17.01 15.04 -28.10
CA ASN A 147 15.93 15.96 -28.47
C ASN A 147 14.99 16.29 -27.28
N HIS A 148 15.03 15.49 -26.21
CA HIS A 148 14.17 15.66 -25.02
C HIS A 148 14.88 16.22 -23.79
N ALA A 149 16.13 16.68 -23.91
CA ALA A 149 16.78 17.47 -22.88
C ALA A 149 16.20 18.89 -22.82
N HIS A 150 14.90 19.00 -22.52
CA HIS A 150 14.29 20.22 -22.01
C HIS A 150 14.00 19.99 -20.53
N PRO A 151 14.84 20.52 -19.61
CA PRO A 151 14.66 20.30 -18.19
C PRO A 151 13.35 20.92 -17.71
N TYR A 152 12.63 20.15 -16.90
CA TYR A 152 11.45 20.55 -16.15
C TYR A 152 11.80 21.80 -15.31
N ARG A 153 11.06 22.87 -15.56
CA ARG A 153 11.17 24.17 -14.91
C ARG A 153 10.26 24.14 -13.67
N PRO A 154 10.78 24.26 -12.43
CA PRO A 154 9.90 24.46 -11.29
C PRO A 154 9.34 25.89 -11.39
N HIS A 155 8.01 26.03 -11.43
CA HIS A 155 7.36 27.32 -11.27
C HIS A 155 6.66 27.38 -9.92
N GLN A 156 7.16 28.35 -9.15
CA GLN A 156 6.58 29.10 -8.03
C GLN A 156 6.92 28.66 -6.60
#